data_AF-A0AAE1Z5L0-F1
#
_entry.id   AF-A0AAE1Z5L0-F1
#
_cell.length_a   1.000
_cell.length_b   1.000
_cell.length_c   1.000
_cell.angle_alpha   90.00
_cell.angle_beta   90.00
_cell.angle_gamma   90.00
#
_symmetry.space_group_name_H-M   'P 1'
#
loop_
_entity.id
_entity.type
_entity.pdbx_description
1 polymer ?
#
loop_
_entity_poly.entity_id
_entity_poly.type
_entity_poly.pdbx_seq_one_letter_code
_entity_poly.pdbx_strand_id
1 'polypeptide(L)' 'MTPEDFLRSITPGIKQPDGLDLDSFKRYDPKSEKLNLGIPKESVFYKLCDHALITFSDFIFY' A
#
# COMPACT_ATOMS: atom_id res chain seq x y z
N MET A 1 -2.77 2.09 -2.06
CA MET A 1 -2.27 0.72 -1.81
C MET A 1 -1.04 0.80 -0.92
N THR A 2 -0.86 -0.08 0.06
CA THR A 2 0.38 -0.08 0.86
C THR A 2 1.53 -0.73 0.06
N PRO A 3 2.79 -0.49 0.43
CA PRO A 3 3.92 -1.20 -0.18
C PRO A 3 3.81 -2.73 -0.11
N GLU A 4 3.24 -3.26 0.98
CA GLU A 4 3.01 -4.69 1.14
C GLU A 4 1.96 -5.21 0.16
N ASP A 5 0.85 -4.48 0.00
CA ASP A 5 -0.20 -4.83 -0.97
C ASP A 5 0.34 -4.82 -2.41
N PHE A 6 1.24 -3.88 -2.74
CA PHE A 6 1.92 -3.85 -4.03
C PHE A 6 2.76 -5.11 -4.26
N LEU A 7 3.63 -5.46 -3.30
CA LEU A 7 4.44 -6.68 -3.39
C LEU A 7 3.57 -7.93 -3.49
N ARG A 8 2.44 -7.98 -2.77
CA ARG A 8 1.49 -9.08 -2.84
C ARG A 8 0.85 -9.19 -4.23
N SER A 9 0.55 -8.08 -4.88
CA SER A 9 -0.07 -8.06 -6.20
C SER A 9 0.83 -8.65 -7.31
N ILE A 10 2.15 -8.53 -7.16
CA ILE A 10 3.14 -9.05 -8.12
C ILE A 10 3.71 -10.42 -7.73
N THR A 11 3.45 -10.91 -6.52
CA THR A 11 4.00 -12.17 -6.02
C THR A 11 2.93 -13.27 -6.08
N PRO A 12 3.04 -14.23 -7.03
CA PRO A 12 2.07 -15.31 -7.15
C PRO A 12 2.00 -16.18 -5.89
N GLY A 13 0.81 -16.70 -5.59
CA GLY A 13 0.61 -17.63 -4.48
C GLY A 13 0.46 -16.98 -3.10
N ILE A 14 0.56 -15.66 -2.99
CA ILE A 14 0.26 -14.95 -1.73
C ILE A 14 -1.21 -14.54 -1.70
N LYS A 15 -1.94 -15.07 -0.70
CA LYS A 15 -3.36 -14.75 -0.48
C LYS A 15 -3.52 -13.32 0.09
N GLN A 16 -4.54 -12.60 -0.36
CA GLN A 16 -4.99 -11.37 0.29
C GLN A 16 -5.46 -11.64 1.73
N PRO A 17 -5.35 -10.66 2.64
CA PRO A 17 -5.89 -10.78 3.99
C PRO A 17 -7.40 -11.04 3.96
N ASP A 18 -7.90 -11.83 4.91
CA ASP A 18 -9.32 -12.14 5.01
C ASP A 18 -10.15 -10.86 5.27
N GLY A 19 -11.27 -10.70 4.54
CA GLY A 19 -12.15 -9.55 4.65
C GLY A 19 -11.70 -8.29 3.89
N LEU A 20 -10.63 -8.40 3.08
CA LEU A 20 -10.16 -7.37 2.15
C LEU A 20 -10.22 -7.91 0.71
N ASP A 21 -11.43 -8.26 0.29
CA ASP A 21 -11.75 -8.68 -1.08
C ASP A 21 -11.75 -7.47 -2.05
N LEU A 22 -12.13 -7.69 -3.31
CA LEU A 22 -11.95 -6.75 -4.43
C LEU A 22 -12.32 -5.29 -4.14
N ASP A 23 -13.46 -5.05 -3.48
CA ASP A 23 -13.96 -3.71 -3.16
C ASP A 23 -13.95 -3.40 -1.64
N SER A 24 -13.21 -4.20 -0.86
CA SER A 24 -13.10 -4.04 0.59
C SER A 24 -11.75 -3.48 0.98
N PHE A 25 -11.74 -2.30 1.60
CA PHE A 25 -10.52 -1.60 2.00
C PHE A 25 -10.65 -0.99 3.40
N LYS A 26 -9.50 -0.84 4.08
CA LYS A 26 -9.44 -0.07 5.32
C LYS A 26 -9.46 1.41 5.00
N ARG A 27 -10.42 2.13 5.59
CA ARG A 27 -10.44 3.59 5.53
C ARG A 27 -9.36 4.14 6.46
N TYR A 28 -8.62 5.10 5.96
CA TYR A 28 -7.60 5.82 6.71
C TYR A 28 -7.96 7.30 6.70
N ASP A 29 -8.05 7.90 7.88
CA ASP A 29 -8.22 9.34 8.03
C ASP A 29 -6.92 9.97 8.57
N PRO A 30 -6.19 10.76 7.76
CA PRO A 30 -4.92 11.35 8.15
C PRO A 30 -5.03 12.37 9.30
N LYS A 31 -6.24 12.81 9.66
CA LYS A 31 -6.45 13.73 10.78
C LYS A 31 -6.53 13.02 12.12
N SER A 32 -6.98 11.78 12.15
CA SER A 32 -7.25 11.01 13.37
C SER A 32 -6.28 9.84 13.57
N GLU A 33 -5.64 9.35 12.51
CA GLU A 33 -4.78 8.17 12.55
C GLU A 33 -3.35 8.48 12.10
N LYS A 34 -2.35 7.83 12.74
CA LYS A 34 -0.96 7.85 12.27
C LYS A 34 -0.72 6.67 11.35
N LEU A 35 -0.37 6.94 10.10
CA LEU A 35 0.02 5.90 9.15
C LEU A 35 1.34 5.25 9.58
N ASN A 36 1.30 3.97 9.93
CA ASN A 36 2.48 3.17 10.22
C ASN A 36 2.53 1.97 9.29
N LEU A 37 3.41 2.04 8.28
CA LEU A 37 3.56 1.03 7.22
C LEU A 37 4.65 -0.01 7.52
N GLY A 38 5.36 0.10 8.65
CA GLY A 38 6.43 -0.83 9.00
C GLY A 38 7.66 -0.82 8.07
N ILE A 39 7.77 0.17 7.18
CA ILE A 39 8.90 0.30 6.25
C ILE A 39 9.84 1.46 6.64
N PRO A 40 11.16 1.34 6.35
CA PRO A 40 12.11 2.42 6.61
C PRO A 40 11.78 3.68 5.80
N LYS A 41 12.05 4.87 6.37
CA LYS A 41 11.87 6.16 5.67
C LYS A 41 12.71 6.31 4.40
N GLU A 42 13.82 5.58 4.32
CA GLU A 42 14.70 5.56 3.14
C GLU A 42 14.18 4.70 1.98
N SER A 43 13.06 3.99 2.21
CA SER A 43 12.44 3.16 1.20
C SER A 43 12.07 3.97 -0.05
N VAL A 44 12.20 3.33 -1.22
CA VAL A 44 11.88 3.93 -2.51
C VAL A 44 10.42 4.43 -2.56
N PHE A 45 9.51 3.77 -1.83
CA PHE A 45 8.11 4.19 -1.75
C PHE A 45 7.94 5.58 -1.14
N TYR A 46 8.79 6.01 -0.20
CA TYR A 46 8.75 7.38 0.34
C TYR A 46 9.34 8.43 -0.61
N LYS A 47 10.12 7.99 -1.62
CA LYS A 47 10.73 8.87 -2.63
C LYS A 47 9.83 9.04 -3.85
N LEU A 48 9.11 8.00 -4.22
CA LEU A 48 8.33 7.91 -5.45
C LEU A 48 6.82 8.10 -5.24
N CYS A 49 6.32 7.86 -4.03
CA CYS A 49 4.89 7.88 -3.73
C CYS A 49 4.58 8.80 -2.55
N ASP A 50 3.38 9.37 -2.53
CA ASP A 50 2.95 10.23 -1.44
C ASP A 50 2.70 9.43 -0.16
N HIS A 51 3.37 9.79 0.94
CA HIS A 51 3.34 9.06 2.21
C HIS A 51 3.63 7.55 2.11
N ALA A 52 4.38 7.13 1.07
CA ALA A 52 4.60 5.72 0.69
C ALA A 52 3.33 4.92 0.35
N LEU A 53 2.22 5.61 0.07
CA LEU A 53 1.00 5.01 -0.46
C LEU A 53 1.01 5.07 -1.98
N ILE A 54 0.79 3.92 -2.59
CA ILE A 54 0.85 3.75 -4.05
C ILE A 54 -0.56 4.02 -4.61
N THR A 55 -0.66 4.99 -5.52
CA THR A 55 -1.88 5.28 -6.26
C THR A 55 -2.05 4.31 -7.42
N PHE A 56 -3.23 4.33 -8.07
CA PHE A 56 -3.43 3.53 -9.28
C PHE A 56 -2.48 3.95 -10.41
N SER A 57 -2.24 5.25 -10.58
CA SER A 57 -1.29 5.72 -11.60
C SER A 57 0.11 5.21 -11.31
N ASP A 58 0.59 5.32 -10.07
CA ASP A 58 1.90 4.77 -9.67
C ASP A 58 1.99 3.28 -9.99
N PHE A 59 0.96 2.51 -9.66
CA PHE A 59 0.91 1.07 -9.92
C PHE A 59 1.04 0.69 -11.40
N ILE A 60 0.48 1.51 -12.31
CA ILE A 60 0.54 1.24 -13.75
C ILE A 60 1.88 1.66 -14.37
N PHE A 61 2.52 2.70 -13.82
CA PHE A 61 3.75 3.26 -14.38
C PHE A 61 5.04 2.64 -13.82
N TYR A 62 4.97 1.88 -12.73
CA TYR A 62 6.10 1.14 -12.14
C TYR A 62 6.04 -0.36 -12.46
#